data_AF-L9YNA6-F1
#
_entry.id   AF-L9YNA6-F1
#
_cell.length_a   1.000
_cell.length_b   1.000
_cell.length_c   1.000
_cell.angle_alpha   90.00
_cell.angle_beta   90.00
_cell.angle_gamma   90.00
#
_symmetry.space_group_name_H-M   'P 1'
#
loop_
_entity.id
_entity.type
_entity.pdbx_description
1 polymer ?
#
loop_
_entity_poly.entity_id
_entity_poly.type
_entity_poly.pdbx_seq_one_letter_code
_entity_poly.pdbx_strand_id
1 'polypeptide(L)' 'MASQQRSTTTREATAASAASETALETARRQLDRVAAQLDIDDAVIERLSHPRAVHEVTVPLERDDGSVEVFTG' A
#
# COMPACT_ATOMS: atom_id res chain seq x y z
N MET A 1 -22.86 24.03 32.98
CA MET A 1 -21.54 23.34 32.97
C MET A 1 -21.66 22.11 32.07
N ALA A 2 -21.46 22.31 30.76
CA ALA A 2 -20.36 21.75 29.94
C ALA A 2 -20.58 20.26 29.56
N SER A 3 -21.31 19.94 28.49
CA SER A 3 -20.87 19.95 27.07
C SER A 3 -19.54 19.22 26.81
N GLN A 4 -19.51 17.88 26.88
CA GLN A 4 -18.42 17.06 26.30
C GLN A 4 -18.89 15.64 25.91
N GLN A 5 -19.86 15.51 24.99
CA GLN A 5 -20.15 14.23 24.33
C GLN A 5 -20.54 14.49 22.87
N ARG A 6 -19.61 15.01 22.05
CA ARG A 6 -19.88 15.17 20.61
C ARG A 6 -18.63 15.27 19.73
N SER A 7 -17.60 14.47 19.99
CA SER A 7 -16.39 14.53 19.14
C SER A 7 -15.77 13.19 18.75
N THR A 8 -16.25 12.04 19.23
CA THR A 8 -15.65 10.75 18.86
C THR A 8 -16.35 10.01 17.74
N THR A 9 -17.62 10.33 17.41
CA THR A 9 -18.38 9.55 16.42
C THR A 9 -18.19 10.01 14.97
N THR A 10 -17.61 11.19 14.71
CA THR A 10 -17.56 11.74 13.32
C THR A 10 -16.26 11.43 12.57
N ARG A 11 -15.26 10.77 13.16
CA ARG A 11 -14.05 10.34 12.41
C ARG A 11 -14.20 9.00 11.69
N GLU A 12 -15.19 8.18 12.03
CA GLU A 12 -15.34 6.84 11.43
C GLU A 12 -16.21 6.81 10.15
N ALA A 13 -17.05 7.81 9.93
CA ALA A 13 -18.03 7.79 8.83
C ALA A 13 -17.47 8.24 7.46
N THR A 14 -16.20 8.62 7.36
CA THR A 14 -15.53 8.95 6.07
C THR A 14 -14.42 7.95 5.73
N ALA A 15 -14.48 6.73 6.27
CA ALA A 15 -13.57 5.64 5.91
C ALA A 15 -14.24 4.51 5.13
N ALA A 16 -15.57 4.58 4.92
CA ALA A 16 -16.38 3.45 4.47
C ALA A 16 -16.60 3.34 2.94
N SER A 17 -15.91 4.12 2.10
CA SER A 17 -15.98 3.94 0.64
C SER A 17 -14.74 4.37 -0.16
N ALA A 18 -13.63 4.72 0.49
CA ALA A 18 -12.35 4.81 -0.22
C ALA A 18 -11.86 3.37 -0.42
N ALA A 19 -11.71 2.93 -1.67
CA ALA A 19 -10.98 1.71 -1.97
C ALA A 19 -9.68 1.73 -1.16
N SER A 20 -9.39 0.66 -0.42
CA SER A 20 -8.18 0.58 0.39
C SER A 20 -7.00 0.77 -0.55
N GLU A 21 -6.22 1.81 -0.30
CA GLU A 21 -5.05 2.13 -1.12
C GLU A 21 -4.08 0.95 -1.10
N THR A 22 -3.53 0.63 -2.26
CA THR A 22 -2.51 -0.41 -2.38
C THR A 22 -1.21 0.02 -1.69
N ALA A 23 -0.38 -0.95 -1.32
CA ALA A 23 0.94 -0.66 -0.75
C ALA A 23 1.81 0.18 -1.71
N LEU A 24 1.70 -0.05 -3.02
CA LEU A 24 2.45 0.69 -4.04
C LEU A 24 2.00 2.16 -4.12
N GLU A 25 0.70 2.42 -4.13
CA GLU A 25 0.15 3.78 -4.11
C GLU A 25 0.59 4.53 -2.84
N THR A 26 0.52 3.85 -1.69
CA THR A 26 0.98 4.41 -0.42
C THR A 26 2.45 4.81 -0.49
N ALA A 27 3.31 3.94 -1.03
CA ALA A 27 4.74 4.21 -1.17
C ALA A 27 5.02 5.39 -2.12
N ARG A 28 4.31 5.48 -3.26
CA ARG A 28 4.45 6.60 -4.20
C ARG A 28 4.09 7.93 -3.57
N ARG A 29 2.95 8.01 -2.88
CA ARG A 29 2.57 9.24 -2.17
C ARG A 29 3.59 9.64 -1.10
N GLN A 30 4.18 8.66 -0.41
CA GLN A 30 5.23 8.93 0.58
C GLN A 30 6.48 9.50 -0.08
N LEU A 31 6.89 8.96 -1.23
CA LEU A 31 7.99 9.49 -2.03
C LEU A 31 7.71 10.94 -2.48
N ASP A 32 6.52 11.20 -3.04
CA ASP A 32 6.13 12.54 -3.49
C ASP A 32 6.17 13.57 -2.34
N ARG A 33 5.68 13.19 -1.16
CA ARG A 33 5.69 14.06 0.03
C ARG A 33 7.11 14.44 0.45
N VAL A 34 8.06 13.51 0.34
CA VAL A 34 9.46 13.72 0.76
C VAL A 34 10.23 14.49 -0.31
N ALA A 35 10.00 14.19 -1.59
CA ALA A 35 10.61 14.92 -2.71
C ALA A 35 10.27 16.42 -2.67
N ALA A 36 9.08 16.79 -2.18
CA ALA A 36 8.70 18.19 -1.99
C ALA A 36 9.44 18.91 -0.84
N GLN A 37 10.12 18.18 0.05
CA GLN A 37 10.75 18.72 1.26
C GLN A 37 12.28 18.61 1.26
N LEU A 38 12.83 17.73 0.42
CA LEU A 38 14.26 17.47 0.29
C LEU A 38 14.71 17.79 -1.13
N ASP A 39 15.89 18.38 -1.27
CA ASP A 39 16.52 18.62 -2.58
C ASP A 39 17.13 17.31 -3.11
N ILE A 40 16.27 16.46 -3.66
CA ILE A 40 16.63 15.19 -4.28
C ILE A 40 16.59 15.36 -5.80
N ASP A 41 17.64 14.92 -6.48
CA ASP A 41 17.72 14.94 -7.94
C ASP A 41 16.56 14.14 -8.59
N ASP A 42 15.93 14.73 -9.62
CA ASP A 42 14.80 14.14 -10.34
C ASP A 42 15.11 12.73 -10.89
N ALA A 43 16.35 12.47 -11.30
CA ALA A 43 16.75 11.15 -11.78
C ALA A 43 16.70 10.08 -10.68
N VAL A 44 16.91 10.48 -9.42
CA VAL A 44 16.77 9.58 -8.26
C VAL A 44 15.30 9.29 -7.98
N ILE A 45 14.45 10.31 -8.02
CA ILE A 45 12.99 10.15 -7.84
C ILE A 45 12.42 9.22 -8.90
N GLU A 46 12.76 9.46 -10.17
CA GLU A 46 12.29 8.64 -11.30
C GLU A 46 12.67 7.16 -11.15
N ARG A 47 13.89 6.90 -10.67
CA ARG A 47 14.36 5.53 -10.42
C ARG A 47 13.66 4.85 -9.25
N LEU A 48 13.30 5.60 -8.20
CA LEU A 48 12.60 5.04 -7.03
C LEU A 48 11.11 4.81 -7.30
N SER A 49 10.52 5.57 -8.22
CA SER A 49 9.12 5.41 -8.64
C SER A 49 8.85 4.12 -9.41
N HIS A 50 9.90 3.47 -9.93
CA HIS A 50 9.80 2.31 -10.81
C HIS A 50 10.59 1.11 -10.27
N PRO A 51 9.95 -0.07 -10.14
CA PRO A 51 10.70 -1.28 -9.77
C PRO A 51 11.69 -1.63 -10.88
N ARG A 52 12.88 -2.07 -10.48
CA ARG A 52 13.90 -2.55 -11.43
C ARG A 52 13.47 -3.84 -12.14
N ALA A 53 12.75 -4.73 -11.44
CA ALA A 53 12.23 -5.98 -11.96
C ALA A 53 11.04 -6.43 -11.10
N VAL A 54 10.09 -7.13 -11.72
CA VAL A 54 8.99 -7.83 -11.04
C VAL A 54 8.99 -9.25 -11.60
N HIS A 55 9.04 -10.24 -10.71
CA HIS A 55 8.97 -11.65 -11.07
C HIS A 55 7.71 -12.23 -10.45
N GLU A 56 6.74 -12.55 -11.30
CA GLU A 56 5.53 -13.26 -10.92
C GLU A 56 5.73 -14.74 -11.26
N VAL A 57 5.54 -15.61 -10.28
CA VAL A 57 5.78 -17.04 -10.42
C VAL A 57 4.59 -17.84 -9.95
N THR A 58 4.49 -19.07 -10.46
CA THR A 58 3.46 -20.01 -10.10
C THR A 58 4.12 -21.25 -9.52
N VAL A 59 3.85 -21.55 -8.25
CA VAL A 59 4.47 -22.65 -7.51
C VAL A 59 3.43 -23.73 -7.22
N PRO A 60 3.49 -24.89 -7.89
CA PRO A 60 2.65 -26.04 -7.55
C PRO A 60 3.20 -26.71 -6.29
N LEU A 61 2.34 -26.95 -5.32
CA LEU A 61 2.64 -27.66 -4.09
C LEU A 61 1.75 -28.90 -4.00
N GLU A 62 2.36 -30.05 -3.77
CA GLU A 62 1.65 -31.25 -3.34
C GLU A 62 1.40 -31.15 -1.84
N ARG A 63 0.13 -31.22 -1.44
CA ARG A 63 -0.30 -31.24 -0.05
C ARG A 63 -0.10 -32.64 0.55
N ASP A 64 -0.12 -32.71 1.87
CA ASP A 64 0.05 -33.97 2.59
C ASP A 64 -1.04 -35.01 2.28
N ASP A 65 -2.21 -34.57 1.79
CA ASP A 65 -3.31 -35.44 1.33
C ASP A 65 -3.15 -35.93 -0.12
N GLY A 66 -2.04 -35.58 -0.78
CA GLY A 66 -1.73 -35.93 -2.17
C GLY A 66 -2.42 -35.04 -3.22
N SER A 67 -3.17 -34.01 -2.81
CA SER A 67 -3.74 -33.03 -3.75
C SER A 67 -2.69 -32.00 -4.17
N VAL A 68 -2.79 -31.49 -5.41
CA VAL A 68 -1.89 -30.44 -5.92
C VAL A 68 -2.62 -29.10 -5.92
N GLU A 69 -2.04 -28.11 -5.25
CA GLU A 69 -2.51 -26.72 -5.24
C GLU A 69 -1.46 -25.79 -5.83
N VAL A 70 -1.92 -24.76 -6.51
CA VAL A 70 -1.05 -23.82 -7.22
C VAL A 70 -1.13 -22.45 -6.55
N PHE A 71 0.02 -21.92 -6.14
CA PHE A 71 0.14 -20.60 -5.51
C PHE A 71 0.83 -19.62 -6.45
N THR A 72 0.40 -18.36 -6.42
CA THR A 72 1.06 -17.25 -7.12
C THR A 72 1.88 -16.44 -6.14
N GLY A 73 3.10 -16.08 -6.53
CA GLY A 73 4.00 -15.22 -5.77
C GLY A 73 4.67 -14.18 -6.64
#